data_AF-A0A1S3X925-F1
#
_entry.id   AF-A0A1S3X925-F1
#
_cell.length_a   1.000
_cell.length_b   1.000
_cell.length_c   1.000
_cell.angle_alpha   90.00
_cell.angle_beta   90.00
_cell.angle_gamma   90.00
#
_symmetry.space_group_name_H-M   'P 1'
#
loop_
_entity.id
_entity.type
_entity.pdbx_description
1 polymer ?
#
loop_
_entity_poly.entity_id
_entity_poly.type
_entity_poly.pdbx_seq_one_letter_code
_entity_poly.pdbx_strand_id
1 'polypeptide(L)'
;MGFCRGDVVEVASKEDGFVGSYYEAIVVCQPLKKDYIVQYKTLLKDGLSGPLTEFVTVSELRPVPPEIPVSEFSLNDRVDAFDNDGWWVGKITGKIGANYFVYFENQ
;
A
#
# COMPACT_ATOMS: atom_id res chain seq x y z
N MET A 1 -15.15 1.98 -14.39
CA MET A 1 -14.08 0.98 -14.46
C MET A 1 -13.93 0.42 -13.07
N GLY A 2 -13.97 -0.91 -12.92
CA GLY A 2 -13.81 -1.58 -11.63
C GLY A 2 -12.75 -2.66 -11.77
N PHE A 3 -12.24 -3.14 -10.65
CA PHE A 3 -11.28 -4.23 -10.64
C PHE A 3 -11.97 -5.57 -10.88
N CYS A 4 -11.26 -6.49 -11.52
CA CYS A 4 -11.69 -7.85 -11.81
C CYS A 4 -11.05 -8.83 -10.83
N ARG A 5 -11.68 -10.00 -10.68
CA ARG A 5 -11.06 -11.10 -9.93
C ARG A 5 -9.70 -11.46 -10.54
N GLY A 6 -8.68 -11.54 -9.69
CA GLY A 6 -7.29 -11.80 -10.07
C GLY A 6 -6.45 -10.55 -10.29
N ASP A 7 -7.05 -9.36 -10.35
CA ASP A 7 -6.30 -8.12 -10.46
C ASP A 7 -5.46 -7.90 -9.20
N VAL A 8 -4.22 -7.46 -9.42
CA VAL A 8 -3.33 -7.00 -8.35
C VAL A 8 -3.60 -5.52 -8.12
N VAL A 9 -3.87 -5.17 -6.87
CA VAL A 9 -4.24 -3.83 -6.42
C VAL A 9 -3.47 -3.48 -5.17
N GLU A 10 -3.45 -2.20 -4.83
CA GLU A 10 -3.01 -1.74 -3.52
C GLU A 10 -4.22 -1.21 -2.74
N VAL A 11 -4.28 -1.57 -1.45
CA VAL A 11 -5.31 -1.16 -0.52
C VAL A 11 -4.74 -0.09 0.40
N ALA A 12 -5.37 1.09 0.41
CA ALA A 12 -5.07 2.15 1.36
C ALA A 12 -5.72 1.84 2.71
N SER A 13 -4.92 1.80 3.78
CA SER A 13 -5.48 1.62 5.12
C SER A 13 -6.04 2.94 5.67
N LYS A 14 -7.17 2.84 6.36
CA LYS A 14 -7.82 3.95 7.09
C LYS A 14 -7.76 3.76 8.61
N GLU A 15 -7.14 2.68 9.07
CA GLU A 15 -7.00 2.40 10.49
C GLU A 15 -5.99 3.37 11.12
N ASP A 16 -6.30 3.83 12.33
CA ASP A 16 -5.40 4.70 13.09
C ASP A 16 -4.05 3.99 13.30
N GLY A 17 -2.96 4.68 12.97
CA GLY A 17 -1.60 4.11 12.95
C GLY A 17 -1.18 3.51 11.60
N PHE A 18 -2.12 3.29 10.68
CA PHE A 18 -1.86 2.82 9.30
C PHE A 18 -2.27 3.84 8.24
N VAL A 19 -2.73 5.03 8.62
CA VAL A 19 -3.11 6.08 7.67
C VAL A 19 -1.91 6.50 6.81
N GLY A 20 -2.05 6.36 5.49
CA GLY A 20 -0.99 6.67 4.53
C GLY A 20 -0.12 5.48 4.15
N SER A 21 -0.49 4.27 4.58
CA SER A 21 0.07 3.02 4.07
C SER A 21 -0.77 2.42 2.94
N TYR A 22 -0.10 1.68 2.07
CA TYR A 22 -0.70 0.90 1.00
C TYR A 22 -0.17 -0.53 1.06
N TYR A 23 -1.08 -1.50 0.98
CA TYR A 23 -0.74 -2.92 1.02
C TYR A 23 -1.16 -3.61 -0.25
N GLU A 24 -0.25 -4.41 -0.82
CA GLU A 24 -0.52 -5.14 -2.04
C GLU A 24 -1.48 -6.31 -1.79
N ALA A 25 -2.52 -6.42 -2.61
CA ALA A 25 -3.55 -7.42 -2.50
C ALA A 25 -4.03 -7.90 -3.87
N ILE A 26 -4.72 -9.04 -3.87
CA ILE A 26 -5.35 -9.63 -5.05
C ILE A 26 -6.86 -9.59 -4.86
N VAL A 27 -7.59 -9.11 -5.87
CA VAL A 27 -9.05 -9.11 -5.85
C VAL A 27 -9.56 -10.56 -5.96
N VAL A 28 -10.27 -11.02 -4.94
CA VAL A 28 -10.86 -12.36 -4.89
C VAL A 28 -12.23 -12.36 -5.56
N CYS A 29 -13.08 -11.39 -5.24
CA CYS A 29 -14.37 -11.19 -5.89
C CYS A 29 -14.95 -9.79 -5.61
N GLN A 30 -16.01 -9.45 -6.35
CA GLN A 30 -16.78 -8.23 -6.18
C GLN A 30 -18.23 -8.60 -5.81
N PRO A 31 -18.58 -8.66 -4.52
CA PRO A 31 -19.93 -9.02 -4.08
C PRO A 31 -20.96 -7.92 -4.41
N LEU A 32 -20.57 -6.65 -4.39
CA LEU A 32 -21.43 -5.49 -4.62
C LEU A 32 -20.72 -4.48 -5.53
N LYS A 33 -21.48 -3.58 -6.16
CA LYS A 33 -20.97 -2.65 -7.19
C LYS A 33 -19.79 -1.76 -6.73
N LYS A 34 -19.64 -1.53 -5.42
CA LYS A 34 -18.59 -0.68 -4.83
C LYS A 34 -17.70 -1.40 -3.82
N ASP A 35 -17.95 -2.68 -3.56
CA ASP A 35 -17.28 -3.42 -2.49
C ASP A 35 -16.56 -4.63 -3.07
N TYR A 36 -15.39 -4.89 -2.55
CA TYR A 36 -14.47 -5.92 -3.01
C TYR A 36 -14.02 -6.76 -1.83
N ILE A 37 -13.79 -8.04 -2.09
CA ILE A 37 -13.04 -8.90 -1.18
C ILE A 37 -11.64 -9.04 -1.77
N VAL A 38 -10.64 -8.65 -0.99
CA VAL A 38 -9.23 -8.71 -1.38
C VAL A 38 -8.47 -9.62 -0.44
N GLN A 39 -7.44 -10.28 -0.96
CA GLN A 39 -6.51 -11.08 -0.20
C GLN A 39 -5.13 -10.43 -0.27
N TYR A 40 -4.58 -10.03 0.88
CA TYR A 40 -3.26 -9.41 0.94
C TYR A 40 -2.16 -10.39 0.59
N LYS A 41 -1.08 -9.89 0.00
CA LYS A 41 0.11 -10.70 -0.30
C LYS A 41 1.05 -10.82 0.89
N THR A 42 1.19 -9.75 1.67
CA THR A 42 2.17 -9.65 2.74
C THR A 42 1.54 -9.78 4.13
N LEU A 43 0.29 -9.36 4.31
CA LEU A 43 -0.41 -9.44 5.60
C LEU A 43 -0.99 -10.83 5.87
N LEU A 44 -0.79 -11.31 7.09
CA LEU A 44 -1.30 -12.59 7.59
C LEU A 44 -2.40 -12.36 8.63
N LYS A 45 -3.28 -13.35 8.79
CA LYS A 45 -4.25 -13.38 9.89
C LYS A 45 -3.53 -13.52 11.24
N ASP A 46 -4.15 -13.09 12.33
CA ASP A 46 -3.58 -13.10 13.70
C ASP A 46 -3.00 -14.46 14.15
N GLY A 47 -3.50 -15.57 13.59
CA GLY A 47 -3.00 -16.92 13.86
C GLY A 47 -1.92 -17.42 12.90
N LEU A 48 -1.41 -16.56 12.01
CA LEU A 48 -0.48 -16.91 10.90
C LEU A 48 -0.98 -18.06 10.02
N SER A 49 -2.30 -18.29 10.01
CA SER A 49 -2.95 -19.43 9.35
C SER A 49 -3.09 -19.25 7.84
N GLY A 50 -2.60 -18.12 7.32
CA GLY A 50 -2.61 -17.78 5.91
C GLY A 50 -2.83 -16.29 5.69
N PRO A 51 -2.93 -15.90 4.41
CA PRO A 51 -3.07 -14.50 4.04
C PRO A 51 -4.36 -13.89 4.58
N LEU A 52 -4.27 -12.64 5.00
CA LEU A 52 -5.41 -11.84 5.45
C LEU A 52 -6.35 -11.58 4.27
N THR A 53 -7.65 -11.62 4.54
CA THR A 53 -8.69 -11.33 3.54
C THR A 53 -9.70 -10.39 4.15
N GLU A 54 -10.01 -9.31 3.45
CA GLU A 54 -10.83 -8.22 3.96
C GLU A 54 -11.86 -7.75 2.96
N PHE A 55 -12.92 -7.16 3.50
CA PHE A 55 -13.89 -6.39 2.74
C PHE A 55 -13.43 -4.94 2.66
N VAL A 56 -13.26 -4.45 1.43
CA VAL A 56 -12.78 -3.08 1.16
C VAL A 56 -13.67 -2.41 0.13
N THR A 57 -13.75 -1.09 0.18
CA THR A 57 -14.51 -0.29 -0.76
C THR A 57 -13.63 0.12 -1.94
N VAL A 58 -14.25 0.44 -3.08
CA VAL A 58 -13.55 0.97 -4.26
C VAL A 58 -12.75 2.25 -3.96
N SER A 59 -13.08 2.98 -2.89
CA SER A 59 -12.36 4.18 -2.47
C SER A 59 -11.01 3.88 -1.80
N GLU A 60 -10.83 2.65 -1.31
CA GLU A 60 -9.59 2.17 -0.69
C GLU A 60 -8.66 1.50 -1.70
N LEU A 61 -9.16 1.21 -2.89
CA LEU A 61 -8.40 0.49 -3.91
C LEU A 61 -7.78 1.45 -4.92
N ARG A 62 -6.51 1.19 -5.25
CA ARG A 62 -5.83 1.75 -6.42
C ARG A 62 -5.15 0.63 -7.23
N PRO A 63 -4.97 0.81 -8.54
CA PRO A 63 -4.06 -0.07 -9.29
C PRO A 63 -2.65 0.04 -8.72
N VAL A 64 -1.85 -1.03 -8.87
CA VAL A 64 -0.42 -0.96 -8.55
C VAL A 64 0.22 0.15 -9.39
N PRO A 65 0.95 1.10 -8.76
CA PRO A 65 1.60 2.17 -9.49
C PRO A 65 2.63 1.59 -10.48
N PRO A 66 2.80 2.22 -11.66
CA PRO A 66 3.85 1.78 -12.57
C PRO A 66 5.23 1.95 -11.92
N GLU A 67 6.16 1.06 -12.23
CA GLU A 67 7.56 1.24 -11.82
C GLU A 67 8.16 2.42 -12.58
N ILE A 68 8.54 3.47 -11.85
CA ILE A 68 9.18 4.66 -12.40
C ILE A 68 10.66 4.58 -12.03
N PRO A 69 11.59 4.49 -13.00
CA PRO A 69 13.00 4.53 -12.70
C PRO A 69 13.36 5.93 -12.18
N VAL A 70 13.95 5.98 -10.99
CA VAL A 70 14.41 7.22 -10.36
C VAL A 70 15.91 7.14 -10.15
N SER A 71 16.64 8.17 -10.59
CA SER A 71 18.09 8.26 -10.40
C SER A 71 18.46 8.72 -9.00
N GLU A 72 17.74 9.70 -8.45
CA GLU A 72 17.94 10.23 -7.11
C GLU A 72 16.68 10.95 -6.60
N PHE A 73 16.59 11.10 -5.29
CA PHE A 73 15.58 11.91 -4.62
C PHE A 73 16.21 13.17 -4.04
N SER A 74 15.44 14.25 -4.01
CA SER A 74 15.78 15.54 -3.41
C SER A 74 15.15 15.69 -2.02
N LEU A 75 15.70 16.62 -1.23
CA LEU A 75 15.11 16.99 0.05
C LEU A 75 13.67 17.49 -0.15
N ASN A 76 12.75 17.04 0.71
CA ASN A 76 11.30 17.28 0.65
C ASN A 76 10.55 16.56 -0.47
N ASP A 77 11.21 15.73 -1.29
CA ASP A 77 10.49 14.87 -2.23
C ASP A 77 9.53 13.96 -1.45
N ARG A 78 8.29 13.90 -1.94
CA ARG A 78 7.28 12.96 -1.44
C ARG A 78 7.53 11.61 -2.08
N VAL A 79 7.75 10.60 -1.26
CA VAL A 79 8.11 9.24 -1.68
C VAL A 79 7.22 8.22 -1.00
N ASP A 80 7.11 7.04 -1.59
CA ASP A 80 6.58 5.85 -0.93
C ASP A 80 7.79 5.01 -0.47
N ALA A 81 7.86 4.69 0.82
CA ALA A 81 8.91 3.86 1.40
C ALA A 81 8.34 2.51 1.83
N PHE A 82 9.00 1.40 1.46
CA PHE A 82 8.55 0.07 1.86
C PHE A 82 9.05 -0.25 3.26
N ASP A 83 8.11 -0.38 4.21
CA ASP A 83 8.38 -0.70 5.62
C ASP A 83 7.16 -1.42 6.23
N ASN A 84 7.37 -2.30 7.21
CA ASN A 84 6.29 -3.07 7.85
C ASN A 84 5.28 -3.68 6.85
N ASP A 85 5.81 -4.37 5.84
CA ASP A 85 5.06 -5.11 4.81
C ASP A 85 4.15 -4.25 3.90
N GLY A 86 4.30 -2.93 3.91
CA GLY A 86 3.53 -1.99 3.09
C GLY A 86 4.33 -0.78 2.60
N TRP A 87 3.72 -0.01 1.71
CA TRP A 87 4.26 1.25 1.19
C TRP A 87 3.72 2.43 1.97
N TRP A 88 4.60 3.24 2.53
CA TRP A 88 4.25 4.38 3.37
C TRP A 88 4.61 5.69 2.71
N VAL A 89 3.65 6.62 2.64
CA VAL A 89 3.90 7.97 2.14
C VAL A 89 4.75 8.74 3.15
N GLY A 90 5.92 9.17 2.73
CA GLY A 90 6.81 10.00 3.53
C GLY A 90 7.46 11.12 2.72
N LYS A 91 8.33 11.87 3.39
CA LYS A 91 9.15 12.93 2.79
C LYS A 91 10.62 12.71 3.08
N ILE A 92 11.47 12.97 2.08
CA ILE A 92 12.91 12.91 2.25
C ILE A 92 13.37 14.06 3.16
N THR A 93 14.04 13.73 4.26
CA THR A 93 14.58 14.69 5.24
C THR A 93 16.11 14.72 5.30
N GLY A 94 16.77 13.77 4.63
CA GLY A 94 18.22 13.73 4.57
C GLY A 94 18.75 12.65 3.63
N LYS A 95 20.05 12.72 3.35
CA LYS A 95 20.77 11.73 2.54
C LYS A 95 22.20 11.59 3.06
N ILE A 96 22.69 10.35 3.19
CA ILE A 96 24.09 10.03 3.47
C ILE A 96 24.54 8.96 2.47
N GLY A 97 25.40 9.35 1.53
CA GLY A 97 25.81 8.47 0.43
C GLY A 97 24.61 8.08 -0.44
N ALA A 98 24.32 6.77 -0.52
CA ALA A 98 23.18 6.22 -1.25
C ALA A 98 21.92 6.04 -0.38
N ASN A 99 22.02 6.28 0.94
CA ASN A 99 20.90 6.09 1.86
C ASN A 99 20.12 7.40 2.02
N TYR A 100 18.79 7.29 2.03
CA TYR A 100 17.87 8.39 2.27
C TYR A 100 17.18 8.23 3.64
N PHE A 101 16.90 9.35 4.28
CA PHE A 101 16.09 9.41 5.49
C PHE A 101 14.70 9.91 5.12
N VAL A 102 13.69 9.19 5.56
CA VAL A 102 12.28 9.48 5.27
C VAL A 102 11.57 9.78 6.58
N TYR A 103 10.80 10.87 6.60
CA TYR A 103 9.91 11.22 7.69
C TYR A 103 8.46 10.93 7.31
N PHE A 104 7.72 10.28 8.21
CA PHE A 104 6.32 9.95 8.06
C PHE A 104 5.48 10.90 8.93
N GLU A 105 4.57 11.65 8.31
CA GLU A 105 3.78 12.67 9.02
C GLU A 105 2.68 12.07 9.91
N ASN A 106 2.24 10.83 9.61
CA ASN A 106 1.08 10.18 10.24
C ASN A 106 1.46 8.98 11.11
N GLN A 107 2.74 8.83 11.49
CA GLN A 107 3.24 7.80 12.41
C GLN A 107 3.83 8.42 13.68
#